data_AF-A0A810PX05-F1
#
_entry.id   AF-A0A810PX05-F1
#
_cell.length_a   1.000
_cell.length_b   1.000
_cell.length_c   1.000
_cell.angle_alpha   90.00
_cell.angle_beta   90.00
_cell.angle_gamma   90.00
#
_symmetry.space_group_name_H-M   'P 1'
#
loop_
_entity.id
_entity.type
_entity.pdbx_description
1 polymer ?
#
loop_
_entity_poly.entity_id
_entity_poly.type
_entity_poly.pdbx_seq_one_letter_code
_entity_poly.pdbx_strand_id
1 'polypeptide(L)'
;MDKVFQKFLRSGIDLSPVGVERREDNNPYFCTPKGASIFGWAGVDGIHFCFVRDFGGMVFSVSPMNSAPDFVHPLANDFEDFLRLLLACSDSAALEQAWMWDKAQFEAFLQDNPPTQDQQRTLSELAEKMKLTPMEQPWVYIKKLQASFDYSKIKYTEDYYDVDMNPEAEPTMPEWKVYFEGNFWGHSGKDHAGTEIRLNKQFDWARHHWVIPAAYSCSKGLVMDFCMRTPEEDIRKFITKWDLHPENDSCEYFTQEQQMQIDLDNPLCLDFIPRLELNGKTMLTSHGCSVVFNPCLPDGVINEAEAKWALEHYDLDTSYGWMIFRATFPWTSKRRPEIKALSLTMEQQSCRVPGPHFKAHAPGDSFSFLHPVSGKKYTLTVQELEQQTISEKRYGSDRWFYPTHFTAMSYTLSPEPDSDVTICDCAEGDKPLEIAPCSDRYAPEARNDIACIGIIGGADGPIAIVCGDSSKEKLHAVCSSLHFEPVEGDIEWRIVFNIKSSNEMSLGLI
;
A
#
# COMPACT_ATOMS: atom_id res chain seq x y z
N MET A 1 19.98 -8.61 40.97
CA MET A 1 21.09 -9.13 40.16
C MET A 1 21.58 -10.41 40.81
N ASP A 2 21.58 -11.50 40.04
CA ASP A 2 21.86 -12.87 40.52
C ASP A 2 23.31 -13.02 41.03
N LYS A 3 23.48 -13.64 42.21
CA LYS A 3 24.80 -13.84 42.86
C LYS A 3 25.67 -14.84 42.11
N VAL A 4 25.06 -15.86 41.49
CA VAL A 4 25.74 -16.88 40.68
C VAL A 4 26.19 -16.28 39.37
N PHE A 5 25.38 -15.44 38.74
CA PHE A 5 25.78 -14.68 37.54
C PHE A 5 27.02 -13.82 37.80
N GLN A 6 27.05 -13.09 38.93
CA GLN A 6 28.23 -12.30 39.32
C GLN A 6 29.47 -13.16 39.60
N LYS A 7 29.31 -14.34 40.20
CA LYS A 7 30.40 -15.30 40.40
C LYS A 7 30.92 -15.82 39.05
N PHE A 8 30.04 -16.11 38.11
CA PHE A 8 30.38 -16.54 36.76
C PHE A 8 31.14 -15.46 35.98
N LEU A 9 30.72 -14.20 36.05
CA LEU A 9 31.47 -13.10 35.41
C LEU A 9 32.91 -13.02 35.93
N ARG A 10 33.14 -13.29 37.21
CA ARG A 10 34.48 -13.25 37.83
C ARG A 10 35.33 -14.50 37.55
N SER A 11 34.73 -15.62 37.15
CA SER A 11 35.47 -16.86 36.86
C SER A 11 36.21 -16.82 35.53
N GLY A 12 35.86 -15.85 34.67
CA GLY A 12 36.46 -15.65 33.34
C GLY A 12 36.14 -16.76 32.34
N ILE A 13 35.13 -17.60 32.63
CA ILE A 13 34.72 -18.70 31.74
C ILE A 13 34.04 -18.10 30.50
N ASP A 14 34.49 -18.56 29.34
CA ASP A 14 33.87 -18.27 28.06
C ASP A 14 32.87 -19.37 27.70
N LEU A 15 31.62 -19.00 27.45
CA LEU A 15 30.56 -19.94 27.05
C LEU A 15 30.31 -19.94 25.54
N SER A 16 31.11 -19.20 24.76
CA SER A 16 30.99 -19.19 23.29
C SER A 16 31.07 -20.60 22.68
N PRO A 17 31.94 -21.52 23.14
CA PRO A 17 31.98 -22.90 22.61
C PRO A 17 30.69 -23.70 22.83
N VAL A 18 29.85 -23.32 23.79
CA VAL A 18 28.56 -23.97 24.10
C VAL A 18 27.37 -23.12 23.65
N GLY A 19 27.60 -22.23 22.68
CA GLY A 19 26.54 -21.46 22.02
C GLY A 19 26.05 -20.23 22.79
N VAL A 20 26.83 -19.70 23.74
CA VAL A 20 26.48 -18.48 24.47
C VAL A 20 27.61 -17.45 24.37
N GLU A 21 27.59 -16.68 23.30
CA GLU A 21 28.59 -15.66 22.97
C GLU A 21 28.33 -14.37 23.74
N ARG A 22 29.40 -13.71 24.21
CA ARG A 22 29.30 -12.33 24.71
C ARG A 22 29.65 -11.36 23.60
N ARG A 23 28.80 -10.35 23.42
CA ARG A 23 28.99 -9.28 22.45
C ARG A 23 29.16 -7.92 23.12
N GLU A 24 29.95 -7.06 22.50
CA GLU A 24 30.08 -5.67 22.91
C GLU A 24 28.84 -4.87 22.50
N ASP A 25 28.25 -5.18 21.35
CA ASP A 25 26.94 -4.70 20.92
C ASP A 25 25.83 -5.54 21.56
N ASN A 26 25.01 -4.91 22.39
CA ASN A 26 23.84 -5.53 23.02
C ASN A 26 22.58 -4.75 22.66
N ASN A 27 22.44 -4.44 21.36
CA ASN A 27 21.24 -3.76 20.88
C ASN A 27 20.05 -4.74 20.96
N PRO A 28 18.96 -4.36 21.63
CA PRO A 28 17.76 -5.19 21.66
C PRO A 28 17.10 -5.25 20.29
N TYR A 29 16.50 -6.39 19.97
CA TYR A 29 15.57 -6.55 18.85
C TYR A 29 14.16 -6.10 19.24
N PHE A 30 13.28 -5.87 18.26
CA PHE A 30 11.90 -5.41 18.46
C PHE A 30 11.10 -6.29 19.47
N CYS A 31 11.34 -7.60 19.47
CA CYS A 31 10.71 -8.56 20.37
C CYS A 31 11.43 -8.76 21.72
N THR A 32 12.43 -7.94 22.03
CA THR A 32 13.14 -8.02 23.31
C THR A 32 12.28 -7.42 24.42
N PRO A 33 12.05 -8.14 25.54
CA PRO A 33 11.26 -7.60 26.64
C PRO A 33 11.79 -6.27 27.18
N LYS A 34 10.89 -5.37 27.53
CA LYS A 34 11.19 -4.07 28.12
C LYS A 34 11.96 -4.24 29.43
N GLY A 35 13.14 -3.64 29.50
CA GLY A 35 14.01 -3.75 30.66
C GLY A 35 14.82 -5.04 30.72
N ALA A 36 14.92 -5.78 29.62
CA ALA A 36 15.82 -6.91 29.49
C ALA A 36 17.30 -6.49 29.69
N SER A 37 18.07 -7.41 30.27
CA SER A 37 19.53 -7.33 30.39
C SER A 37 20.12 -8.54 29.68
N ILE A 38 20.52 -8.34 28.43
CA ILE A 38 21.12 -9.36 27.57
C ILE A 38 22.50 -9.73 28.12
N PHE A 39 22.77 -11.03 28.22
CA PHE A 39 24.06 -11.52 28.72
C PHE A 39 24.74 -12.52 27.78
N GLY A 40 24.04 -13.01 26.77
CA GLY A 40 24.58 -13.95 25.81
C GLY A 40 23.78 -14.01 24.52
N TRP A 41 24.44 -14.37 23.43
CA TRP A 41 23.89 -14.50 22.09
C TRP A 41 24.13 -15.92 21.55
N ALA A 42 23.20 -16.43 20.77
CA ALA A 42 23.33 -17.69 20.05
C ALA A 42 23.40 -17.42 18.55
N GLY A 43 24.54 -17.74 17.92
CA GLY A 43 24.72 -17.59 16.48
C GLY A 43 24.54 -16.15 15.98
N VAL A 44 24.29 -15.97 14.68
CA VAL A 44 24.19 -14.63 14.05
C VAL A 44 22.75 -14.14 13.87
N ASP A 45 21.76 -15.00 14.11
CA ASP A 45 20.34 -14.76 13.79
C ASP A 45 19.58 -13.91 14.82
N GLY A 46 20.32 -13.20 15.69
CA GLY A 46 19.73 -12.31 16.70
C GLY A 46 19.14 -13.01 17.92
N ILE A 47 19.26 -14.33 18.03
CA ILE A 47 18.84 -15.10 19.21
C ILE A 47 19.69 -14.71 20.41
N HIS A 48 19.04 -14.40 21.54
CA HIS A 48 19.74 -13.97 22.73
C HIS A 48 19.11 -14.45 24.05
N PHE A 49 19.94 -14.46 25.09
CA PHE A 49 19.58 -14.83 26.44
C PHE A 49 19.64 -13.60 27.35
N CYS A 50 18.60 -13.40 28.14
CA CYS A 50 18.48 -12.21 28.98
C CYS A 50 17.80 -12.48 30.32
N PHE A 51 18.02 -11.57 31.26
CA PHE A 51 17.15 -11.39 32.41
C PHE A 51 16.13 -10.31 32.09
N VAL A 52 14.87 -10.49 32.50
CA VAL A 52 13.85 -9.45 32.36
C VAL A 52 13.58 -8.81 33.72
N ARG A 53 13.53 -7.48 33.77
CA ARG A 53 13.17 -6.74 34.98
C ARG A 53 11.82 -7.25 35.50
N ASP A 54 11.68 -7.32 36.82
CA ASP A 54 10.49 -7.82 37.53
C ASP A 54 10.28 -9.35 37.54
N PHE A 55 11.12 -10.13 36.84
CA PHE A 55 11.12 -11.61 36.88
C PHE A 55 12.28 -12.22 37.68
N GLY A 56 12.93 -11.42 38.53
CA GLY A 56 13.97 -11.90 39.44
C GLY A 56 15.24 -12.35 38.72
N GLY A 57 15.67 -13.59 38.96
CA GLY A 57 16.86 -14.20 38.33
C GLY A 57 16.53 -15.03 37.08
N MET A 58 15.25 -15.09 36.68
CA MET A 58 14.79 -15.95 35.60
C MET A 58 15.50 -15.61 34.29
N VAL A 59 15.93 -16.65 33.59
CA VAL A 59 16.59 -16.57 32.29
C VAL A 59 15.57 -16.84 31.20
N PHE A 60 15.54 -15.96 30.21
CA PHE A 60 14.71 -16.06 29.02
C PHE A 60 15.58 -16.24 27.78
N SER A 61 15.07 -16.97 26.80
CA SER A 61 15.54 -16.92 25.42
C SER A 61 14.58 -16.07 24.60
N VAL A 62 15.15 -15.26 23.71
CA VAL A 62 14.43 -14.40 22.77
C VAL A 62 14.91 -14.74 21.36
N SER A 63 13.96 -15.02 20.46
CA SER A 63 14.22 -15.34 19.05
C SER A 63 13.44 -14.40 18.14
N PRO A 64 14.10 -13.44 17.46
CA PRO A 64 13.47 -12.56 16.48
C PRO A 64 12.96 -13.28 15.22
N MET A 65 13.41 -14.52 15.00
CA MET A 65 13.05 -15.33 13.84
C MET A 65 11.78 -16.16 14.04
N ASN A 66 11.23 -16.20 15.25
CA ASN A 66 9.97 -16.88 15.53
C ASN A 66 8.77 -16.01 15.05
N SER A 67 7.59 -16.61 14.96
CA SER A 67 6.33 -15.87 14.77
C SER A 67 5.70 -15.51 16.11
N ALA A 68 4.92 -14.45 16.14
CA ALA A 68 4.10 -14.08 17.27
C ALA A 68 3.08 -15.20 17.59
N PRO A 69 2.78 -15.42 18.89
CA PRO A 69 3.32 -14.73 20.06
C PRO A 69 4.64 -15.31 20.60
N ASP A 70 5.23 -16.29 19.91
CA ASP A 70 6.27 -17.19 20.43
C ASP A 70 7.71 -16.65 20.27
N PHE A 71 7.94 -15.38 20.59
CA PHE A 71 9.28 -14.79 20.51
C PHE A 71 10.13 -15.02 21.75
N VAL A 72 9.50 -15.17 22.93
CA VAL A 72 10.18 -15.17 24.23
C VAL A 72 9.77 -16.37 25.05
N HIS A 73 10.74 -17.15 25.51
CA HIS A 73 10.48 -18.35 26.31
C HIS A 73 11.32 -18.36 27.60
N PRO A 74 10.70 -18.63 28.77
CA PRO A 74 11.46 -18.86 30.00
C PRO A 74 12.24 -20.18 29.88
N LEU A 75 13.54 -20.13 30.18
CA LEU A 75 14.44 -21.28 30.11
C LEU A 75 14.84 -21.81 31.48
N ALA A 76 15.10 -20.93 32.45
CA ALA A 76 15.53 -21.30 33.79
C ALA A 76 15.04 -20.33 34.85
N ASN A 77 14.75 -20.83 36.05
CA ASN A 77 14.31 -20.01 37.20
C ASN A 77 15.40 -19.04 37.68
N ASP A 78 16.66 -19.40 37.49
CA ASP A 78 17.81 -18.59 37.83
C ASP A 78 19.01 -18.93 36.92
N PHE A 79 20.11 -18.19 37.10
CA PHE A 79 21.31 -18.40 36.29
C PHE A 79 22.03 -19.71 36.63
N GLU A 80 21.86 -20.25 37.84
CA GLU A 80 22.45 -21.53 38.22
C GLU A 80 21.81 -22.67 37.43
N ASP A 81 20.48 -22.70 37.38
CA ASP A 81 19.72 -23.68 36.61
C ASP A 81 20.04 -23.57 35.11
N PHE A 82 20.24 -22.36 34.58
CA PHE A 82 20.69 -22.17 33.20
C PHE A 82 22.04 -22.85 32.92
N LEU A 83 23.03 -22.68 33.80
CA LEU A 83 24.33 -23.36 33.65
C LEU A 83 24.19 -24.88 33.76
N ARG A 84 23.33 -25.38 34.65
CA ARG A 84 23.06 -26.82 34.79
C ARG A 84 22.35 -27.41 33.56
N LEU A 85 21.50 -26.64 32.91
CA LEU A 85 20.89 -26.99 31.63
C LEU A 85 21.95 -27.08 30.52
N LEU A 86 22.86 -26.11 30.41
CA LEU A 86 23.99 -26.21 29.46
C LEU A 86 24.87 -27.44 29.73
N LEU A 87 25.14 -27.76 31.00
CA LEU A 87 25.86 -28.97 31.40
C LEU A 87 25.14 -30.27 30.98
N ALA A 88 23.81 -30.27 30.91
CA ALA A 88 23.03 -31.43 30.49
C ALA A 88 22.89 -31.54 28.97
N CYS A 89 22.76 -30.40 28.29
CA CYS A 89 22.42 -30.34 26.86
C CYS A 89 23.63 -30.09 25.95
N SER A 90 24.79 -29.79 26.53
CA SER A 90 26.07 -29.51 25.86
C SER A 90 26.13 -28.25 25.00
N ASP A 91 25.00 -27.77 24.50
CA ASP A 91 24.90 -26.59 23.65
C ASP A 91 23.58 -25.84 23.93
N SER A 92 23.61 -24.52 23.73
CA SER A 92 22.44 -23.65 23.93
C SER A 92 21.36 -23.86 22.88
N ALA A 93 21.67 -24.39 21.69
CA ALA A 93 20.72 -24.65 20.62
C ALA A 93 19.57 -25.57 21.07
N ALA A 94 19.90 -26.61 21.84
CA ALA A 94 18.88 -27.49 22.40
C ALA A 94 17.97 -26.77 23.42
N LEU A 95 18.52 -25.81 24.18
CA LEU A 95 17.75 -25.05 25.17
C LEU A 95 16.78 -24.09 24.47
N GLU A 96 17.26 -23.37 23.47
CA GLU A 96 16.45 -22.44 22.70
C GLU A 96 15.31 -23.17 21.99
N GLN A 97 15.57 -24.26 21.26
CA GLN A 97 14.53 -24.99 20.52
C GLN A 97 13.56 -25.81 21.40
N ALA A 98 13.82 -25.92 22.71
CA ALA A 98 13.04 -26.76 23.62
C ALA A 98 11.56 -26.36 23.71
N TRP A 99 11.18 -25.11 23.38
CA TRP A 99 9.79 -24.66 23.44
C TRP A 99 8.89 -25.35 22.40
N MET A 100 9.41 -25.65 21.20
CA MET A 100 8.63 -26.26 20.11
C MET A 100 8.74 -27.78 20.05
N TRP A 101 9.80 -28.37 20.61
CA TRP A 101 10.00 -29.83 20.54
C TRP A 101 9.24 -30.63 21.59
N ASP A 102 8.76 -31.80 21.19
CA ASP A 102 8.40 -32.85 22.12
C ASP A 102 9.65 -33.51 22.74
N LYS A 103 9.43 -34.40 23.71
CA LYS A 103 10.52 -35.04 24.45
C LYS A 103 11.40 -35.91 23.53
N ALA A 104 10.81 -36.61 22.58
CA ALA A 104 11.54 -37.52 21.70
C ALA A 104 12.41 -36.74 20.71
N GLN A 105 11.90 -35.63 20.16
CA GLN A 105 12.64 -34.72 19.30
C GLN A 105 13.83 -34.10 20.04
N PHE A 106 13.62 -33.64 21.28
CA PHE A 106 14.69 -33.08 22.12
C PHE A 106 15.77 -34.11 22.44
N GLU A 107 15.38 -35.33 22.84
CA GLU A 107 16.34 -36.40 23.14
C GLU A 107 17.09 -36.87 21.89
N ALA A 108 16.42 -36.94 20.73
CA ALA A 108 17.04 -37.25 19.45
C ALA A 108 18.09 -36.20 19.07
N PHE A 109 17.77 -34.90 19.19
CA PHE A 109 18.70 -33.83 18.90
C PHE A 109 19.99 -33.94 19.73
N LEU A 110 19.89 -34.26 21.03
CA LEU A 110 21.05 -34.44 21.90
C LEU A 110 21.89 -35.68 21.53
N GLN A 111 21.26 -36.74 21.03
CA GLN A 111 21.96 -37.95 20.58
C GLN A 111 22.70 -37.71 19.25
N ASP A 112 22.05 -37.01 18.33
CA ASP A 112 22.59 -36.72 17.00
C ASP A 112 23.70 -35.66 17.04
N ASN A 113 23.73 -34.82 18.09
CA ASN A 113 24.70 -33.75 18.26
C ASN A 113 25.54 -33.96 19.55
N PRO A 114 26.43 -34.97 19.60
CA PRO A 114 27.29 -35.18 20.75
C PRO A 114 28.29 -34.02 20.93
N PRO A 115 28.70 -33.70 22.17
CA PRO A 115 29.57 -32.55 22.44
C PRO A 115 30.94 -32.72 21.78
N THR A 116 31.37 -31.67 21.09
CA THR A 116 32.73 -31.53 20.55
C THR A 116 33.77 -31.47 21.67
N GLN A 117 35.06 -31.64 21.33
CA GLN A 117 36.13 -31.59 22.33
C GLN A 117 36.21 -30.23 23.05
N ASP A 118 35.95 -29.12 22.36
CA ASP A 118 35.99 -27.79 22.96
C ASP A 118 34.76 -27.53 23.85
N GLN A 119 33.58 -28.02 23.47
CA GLN A 119 32.41 -28.05 24.35
C GLN A 119 32.70 -28.88 25.61
N GLN A 120 33.21 -30.10 25.48
CA GLN A 120 33.54 -30.95 26.64
C GLN A 120 34.54 -30.29 27.60
N ARG A 121 35.57 -29.61 27.08
CA ARG A 121 36.54 -28.86 27.88
C ARG A 121 35.86 -27.72 28.65
N THR A 122 35.06 -26.91 27.94
CA THR A 122 34.33 -25.77 28.51
C THR A 122 33.35 -26.20 29.59
N LEU A 123 32.58 -27.26 29.34
CA LEU A 123 31.62 -27.82 30.30
C LEU A 123 32.30 -28.41 31.54
N SER A 124 33.45 -29.07 31.36
CA SER A 124 34.24 -29.59 32.49
C SER A 124 34.78 -28.46 33.37
N GLU A 125 35.34 -27.41 32.76
CA GLU A 125 35.81 -26.22 33.47
C GLU A 125 34.65 -25.51 34.20
N LEU A 126 33.49 -25.41 33.55
CA LEU A 126 32.28 -24.85 34.13
C LEU A 126 31.82 -25.63 35.37
N ALA A 127 31.69 -26.95 35.25
CA ALA A 127 31.28 -27.82 36.35
C ALA A 127 32.23 -27.71 37.56
N GLU A 128 33.54 -27.70 37.32
CA GLU A 128 34.55 -27.61 38.38
C GLU A 128 34.56 -26.24 39.07
N LYS A 129 34.68 -25.14 38.31
CA LYS A 129 34.80 -23.79 38.86
C LYS A 129 33.50 -23.33 39.54
N MET A 130 32.35 -23.71 38.97
CA MET A 130 31.06 -23.31 39.51
C MET A 130 30.54 -24.27 40.58
N LYS A 131 31.09 -25.50 40.66
CA LYS A 131 30.65 -26.61 41.53
C LYS A 131 29.22 -27.06 41.23
N LEU A 132 28.94 -27.27 39.95
CA LEU A 132 27.61 -27.60 39.45
C LEU A 132 27.58 -29.00 38.84
N THR A 133 26.41 -29.62 38.88
CA THR A 133 26.13 -30.90 38.20
C THR A 133 25.09 -30.70 37.10
N PRO A 134 25.14 -31.48 36.01
CA PRO A 134 24.13 -31.44 34.96
C PRO A 134 22.70 -31.55 35.50
N MET A 135 21.75 -30.89 34.84
CA MET A 135 20.32 -31.03 35.11
C MET A 135 19.86 -32.47 34.80
N GLU A 136 19.14 -33.12 35.71
CA GLU A 136 18.75 -34.53 35.53
C GLU A 136 17.69 -34.72 34.43
N GLN A 137 16.69 -33.84 34.36
CA GLN A 137 15.58 -33.91 33.40
C GLN A 137 15.38 -32.56 32.72
N PRO A 138 16.32 -32.13 31.84
CA PRO A 138 16.33 -30.78 31.28
C PRO A 138 15.03 -30.44 30.53
N TRP A 139 14.54 -31.32 29.66
CA TRP A 139 13.31 -31.07 28.90
C TRP A 139 12.07 -30.95 29.81
N VAL A 140 11.92 -31.86 30.78
CA VAL A 140 10.78 -31.83 31.73
C VAL A 140 10.80 -30.55 32.56
N TYR A 141 11.99 -30.13 33.00
CA TYR A 141 12.19 -28.89 33.73
C TYR A 141 11.73 -27.68 32.90
N ILE A 142 12.24 -27.54 31.66
CA ILE A 142 11.90 -26.41 30.78
C ILE A 142 10.40 -26.38 30.48
N LYS A 143 9.80 -27.51 30.09
CA LYS A 143 8.37 -27.56 29.78
C LYS A 143 7.50 -27.23 30.99
N LYS A 144 7.87 -27.68 32.19
CA LYS A 144 7.16 -27.34 33.42
C LYS A 144 7.23 -25.84 33.70
N LEU A 145 8.40 -25.23 33.50
CA LEU A 145 8.60 -23.80 33.67
C LEU A 145 7.71 -23.01 32.70
N GLN A 146 7.80 -23.32 31.40
CA GLN A 146 7.00 -22.69 30.34
C GLN A 146 5.50 -22.85 30.58
N ALA A 147 5.02 -24.04 30.92
CA ALA A 147 3.60 -24.29 31.18
C ALA A 147 3.06 -23.54 32.41
N SER A 148 3.93 -23.16 33.36
CA SER A 148 3.55 -22.41 34.56
C SER A 148 3.68 -20.90 34.41
N PHE A 149 4.28 -20.43 33.31
CA PHE A 149 4.58 -19.03 33.10
C PHE A 149 3.40 -18.28 32.48
N ASP A 150 3.15 -17.07 32.98
CA ASP A 150 2.11 -16.19 32.47
C ASP A 150 2.73 -15.18 31.49
N TYR A 151 2.65 -15.50 30.20
CA TYR A 151 3.23 -14.72 29.11
C TYR A 151 2.65 -13.31 29.01
N SER A 152 1.42 -13.07 29.50
CA SER A 152 0.79 -11.74 29.51
C SER A 152 1.52 -10.72 30.39
N LYS A 153 2.41 -11.18 31.28
CA LYS A 153 3.22 -10.32 32.14
C LYS A 153 4.44 -9.75 31.42
N ILE A 154 4.84 -10.31 30.29
CA ILE A 154 5.95 -9.77 29.49
C ILE A 154 5.47 -8.48 28.85
N LYS A 155 6.24 -7.41 29.07
CA LYS A 155 5.99 -6.11 28.45
C LYS A 155 7.07 -5.85 27.42
N TYR A 156 6.68 -5.26 26.31
CA TYR A 156 7.59 -4.88 25.23
C TYR A 156 7.74 -3.36 25.11
N THR A 157 8.71 -2.91 24.32
CA THR A 157 8.85 -1.52 23.87
C THR A 157 7.85 -1.21 22.76
N GLU A 158 7.82 0.05 22.31
CA GLU A 158 6.95 0.49 21.20
C GLU A 158 7.26 -0.29 19.91
N ASP A 159 8.53 -0.60 19.65
CA ASP A 159 8.99 -1.39 18.49
C ASP A 159 8.28 -2.74 18.30
N TYR A 160 7.80 -3.38 19.37
CA TYR A 160 7.07 -4.65 19.26
C TYR A 160 5.67 -4.50 18.65
N TYR A 161 5.07 -3.33 18.84
CA TYR A 161 3.74 -2.99 18.34
C TYR A 161 3.81 -2.19 17.04
N ASP A 162 5.01 -1.91 16.55
CA ASP A 162 5.24 -1.20 15.31
C ASP A 162 5.15 -2.20 14.14
N VAL A 163 4.22 -1.96 13.22
CA VAL A 163 3.99 -2.82 12.04
C VAL A 163 5.18 -2.87 11.09
N ASP A 164 6.03 -1.84 11.07
CA ASP A 164 7.25 -1.82 10.24
C ASP A 164 8.33 -2.76 10.80
N MET A 165 8.31 -2.98 12.12
CA MET A 165 9.28 -3.82 12.84
C MET A 165 8.74 -5.22 13.13
N ASN A 166 7.43 -5.34 13.35
CA ASN A 166 6.69 -6.56 13.62
C ASN A 166 5.46 -6.63 12.70
N PRO A 167 5.56 -7.31 11.54
CA PRO A 167 4.44 -7.43 10.60
C PRO A 167 3.20 -8.12 11.19
N GLU A 168 3.34 -8.82 12.32
CA GLU A 168 2.25 -9.50 13.01
C GLU A 168 1.62 -8.62 14.13
N ALA A 169 2.08 -7.37 14.29
CA ALA A 169 1.46 -6.40 15.21
C ALA A 169 0.11 -5.89 14.66
N GLU A 170 -0.85 -5.69 15.56
CA GLU A 170 -2.11 -5.02 15.19
C GLU A 170 -1.85 -3.53 14.92
N PRO A 171 -2.28 -2.97 13.77
CA PRO A 171 -2.15 -1.55 13.49
C PRO A 171 -2.96 -0.74 14.51
N THR A 172 -2.29 -0.03 15.40
CA THR A 172 -2.98 0.90 16.32
C THR A 172 -3.36 2.17 15.57
N MET A 173 -4.60 2.64 15.72
CA MET A 173 -5.01 3.92 15.16
C MET A 173 -4.12 5.05 15.70
N PRO A 174 -3.37 5.77 14.85
CA PRO A 174 -2.58 6.89 15.28
C PRO A 174 -3.49 8.04 15.74
N GLU A 175 -2.96 8.96 16.56
CA GLU A 175 -3.70 10.18 16.90
C GLU A 175 -4.08 10.94 15.62
N TRP A 176 -5.37 11.23 15.43
CA TRP A 176 -5.85 11.84 14.19
C TRP A 176 -5.32 13.27 14.02
N LYS A 177 -4.32 13.42 13.15
CA LYS A 177 -3.67 14.70 12.85
C LYS A 177 -3.60 14.92 11.35
N VAL A 178 -4.09 16.07 10.91
CA VAL A 178 -4.09 16.47 9.50
C VAL A 178 -3.08 17.58 9.28
N TYR A 179 -2.22 17.40 8.27
CA TYR A 179 -1.16 18.32 7.90
C TYR A 179 -1.37 18.83 6.47
N PHE A 180 -0.88 20.03 6.17
CA PHE A 180 -1.04 20.65 4.85
C PHE A 180 -0.36 19.85 3.72
N GLU A 181 0.84 19.34 3.97
CA GLU A 181 1.59 18.46 3.05
C GLU A 181 1.45 16.98 3.43
N GLY A 182 0.46 16.64 4.27
CA GLY A 182 0.20 15.28 4.72
C GLY A 182 -0.84 14.58 3.86
N ASN A 183 -0.84 13.25 3.96
CA ASN A 183 -1.84 12.36 3.40
C ASN A 183 -2.43 11.49 4.54
N PHE A 184 -3.14 10.41 4.20
CA PHE A 184 -3.68 9.48 5.21
C PHE A 184 -2.60 8.54 5.80
N TRP A 185 -1.50 8.35 5.08
CA TRP A 185 -0.38 7.46 5.44
C TRP A 185 0.75 8.18 6.20
N GLY A 186 0.58 9.47 6.48
CA GLY A 186 1.53 10.27 7.23
C GLY A 186 1.82 11.64 6.63
N HIS A 187 2.90 12.26 7.09
CA HIS A 187 3.34 13.56 6.62
C HIS A 187 4.86 13.64 6.61
N SER A 188 5.40 14.48 5.73
CA SER A 188 6.81 14.82 5.73
C SER A 188 7.01 16.23 6.27
N GLY A 189 8.00 16.42 7.15
CA GLY A 189 8.42 17.73 7.65
C GLY A 189 8.09 18.00 9.12
N LYS A 190 8.21 19.27 9.51
CA LYS A 190 8.03 19.75 10.90
C LYS A 190 6.80 20.65 11.06
N ASP A 191 5.87 20.58 10.11
CA ASP A 191 4.66 21.39 10.13
C ASP A 191 3.77 21.00 11.32
N HIS A 192 3.00 21.95 11.83
CA HIS A 192 2.04 21.68 12.90
C HIS A 192 0.72 21.20 12.31
N ALA A 193 0.07 20.27 13.02
CA ALA A 193 -1.26 19.79 12.66
C ALA A 193 -2.26 20.96 12.59
N GLY A 194 -3.17 20.89 11.63
CA GLY A 194 -4.25 21.86 11.48
C GLY A 194 -5.24 21.80 12.64
N THR A 195 -5.85 22.94 12.94
CA THR A 195 -6.97 22.98 13.88
C THR A 195 -8.22 22.45 13.19
N GLU A 196 -8.81 21.37 13.72
CA GLU A 196 -10.06 20.80 13.22
C GLU A 196 -11.23 21.79 13.41
N ILE A 197 -12.01 21.97 12.37
CA ILE A 197 -13.25 22.73 12.31
C ILE A 197 -14.32 21.76 11.86
N ARG A 198 -15.17 21.33 12.79
CA ARG A 198 -16.27 20.40 12.50
C ARG A 198 -17.35 21.11 11.68
N LEU A 199 -17.66 20.54 10.54
CA LEU A 199 -18.65 21.05 9.58
C LEU A 199 -19.92 20.20 9.58
N ASN A 200 -19.76 18.86 9.58
CA ASN A 200 -20.84 17.87 9.56
C ASN A 200 -21.96 18.20 8.56
N LYS A 201 -21.59 18.62 7.35
CA LYS A 201 -22.56 18.94 6.29
C LYS A 201 -22.87 17.70 5.50
N GLN A 202 -24.14 17.49 5.20
CA GLN A 202 -24.62 16.37 4.40
C GLN A 202 -25.47 16.88 3.25
N PHE A 203 -25.33 16.27 2.07
CA PHE A 203 -26.10 16.63 0.89
C PHE A 203 -26.01 15.53 -0.17
N ASP A 204 -26.90 15.59 -1.16
CA ASP A 204 -26.87 14.67 -2.30
C ASP A 204 -26.40 15.41 -3.56
N TRP A 205 -25.42 14.85 -4.26
CA TRP A 205 -24.88 15.39 -5.50
C TRP A 205 -24.31 14.29 -6.37
N ALA A 206 -24.46 14.44 -7.70
CA ALA A 206 -24.03 13.46 -8.70
C ALA A 206 -24.54 12.03 -8.42
N ARG A 207 -25.75 11.90 -7.83
CA ARG A 207 -26.37 10.63 -7.39
C ARG A 207 -25.71 9.95 -6.19
N HIS A 208 -24.75 10.61 -5.54
CA HIS A 208 -24.13 10.14 -4.31
C HIS A 208 -24.56 10.97 -3.11
N HIS A 209 -24.55 10.34 -1.94
CA HIS A 209 -24.70 11.03 -0.67
C HIS A 209 -23.33 11.44 -0.14
N TRP A 210 -23.17 12.70 0.21
CA TRP A 210 -21.91 13.28 0.65
C TRP A 210 -21.98 13.69 2.11
N VAL A 211 -20.87 13.49 2.81
CA VAL A 211 -20.62 14.04 4.14
C VAL A 211 -19.32 14.84 4.07
N ILE A 212 -19.37 16.09 4.51
CA ILE A 212 -18.19 16.92 4.77
C ILE A 212 -18.05 17.00 6.30
N PRO A 213 -17.26 16.11 6.92
CA PRO A 213 -17.18 16.03 8.36
C PRO A 213 -16.42 17.24 8.93
N ALA A 214 -15.24 17.55 8.38
CA ALA A 214 -14.37 18.57 8.94
C ALA A 214 -13.52 19.28 7.88
N ALA A 215 -13.10 20.49 8.23
CA ALA A 215 -11.99 21.19 7.60
C ALA A 215 -10.89 21.45 8.64
N TYR A 216 -9.64 21.51 8.21
CA TYR A 216 -8.48 21.67 9.06
C TYR A 216 -7.75 22.96 8.67
N SER A 217 -7.62 23.85 9.64
CA SER A 217 -6.98 25.14 9.42
C SER A 217 -5.50 25.05 9.78
N CYS A 218 -4.68 24.86 8.74
CA CYS A 218 -3.23 24.70 8.82
C CYS A 218 -2.49 26.04 8.66
N SER A 219 -1.18 26.03 8.87
CA SER A 219 -0.33 27.23 8.70
C SER A 219 -0.27 27.72 7.24
N LYS A 220 -0.31 26.80 6.27
CA LYS A 220 -0.16 27.06 4.82
C LYS A 220 -1.48 27.09 4.04
N GLY A 221 -2.57 26.56 4.59
CA GLY A 221 -3.88 26.56 3.93
C GLY A 221 -4.97 25.84 4.71
N LEU A 222 -6.08 25.58 4.04
CA LEU A 222 -7.14 24.67 4.51
C LEU A 222 -6.90 23.27 3.94
N VAL A 223 -7.20 22.27 4.73
CA VAL A 223 -7.38 20.89 4.26
C VAL A 223 -8.83 20.50 4.55
N MET A 224 -9.50 19.82 3.64
CA MET A 224 -10.91 19.44 3.80
C MET A 224 -11.11 18.00 3.34
N ASP A 225 -11.85 17.24 4.14
CA ASP A 225 -12.19 15.86 3.81
C ASP A 225 -13.61 15.79 3.28
N PHE A 226 -13.79 15.02 2.21
CA PHE A 226 -15.03 14.77 1.50
C PHE A 226 -15.30 13.27 1.54
N CYS A 227 -16.41 12.86 2.12
CA CYS A 227 -16.79 11.45 2.25
C CYS A 227 -17.99 11.19 1.35
N MET A 228 -17.78 10.42 0.28
CA MET A 228 -18.82 9.96 -0.63
C MET A 228 -19.30 8.58 -0.20
N ARG A 229 -20.59 8.45 0.10
CA ARG A 229 -21.21 7.20 0.55
C ARG A 229 -21.77 6.39 -0.61
N THR A 230 -21.55 5.09 -0.54
CA THR A 230 -22.04 4.11 -1.52
C THR A 230 -22.71 2.93 -0.82
N PRO A 231 -23.95 2.55 -1.19
CA PRO A 231 -24.59 1.35 -0.66
C PRO A 231 -23.82 0.08 -0.99
N GLU A 232 -23.70 -0.83 -0.02
CA GLU A 232 -23.08 -2.14 -0.20
C GLU A 232 -23.68 -2.91 -1.39
N GLU A 233 -25.00 -2.85 -1.57
CA GLU A 233 -25.70 -3.53 -2.68
C GLU A 233 -25.19 -3.08 -4.05
N ASP A 234 -24.91 -1.79 -4.21
CA ASP A 234 -24.42 -1.25 -5.49
C ASP A 234 -22.98 -1.69 -5.76
N ILE A 235 -22.16 -1.82 -4.72
CA ILE A 235 -20.82 -2.38 -4.82
C ILE A 235 -20.88 -3.86 -5.21
N ARG A 236 -21.78 -4.65 -4.59
CA ARG A 236 -21.96 -6.07 -4.96
C ARG A 236 -22.43 -6.22 -6.40
N LYS A 237 -23.35 -5.37 -6.87
CA LYS A 237 -23.79 -5.35 -8.26
C LYS A 237 -22.63 -5.05 -9.21
N PHE A 238 -21.78 -4.08 -8.87
CA PHE A 238 -20.60 -3.74 -9.65
C PHE A 238 -19.60 -4.91 -9.74
N ILE A 239 -19.22 -5.49 -8.59
CA ILE A 239 -18.33 -6.66 -8.52
C ILE A 239 -18.89 -7.82 -9.35
N THR A 240 -20.19 -8.10 -9.24
CA THR A 240 -20.86 -9.18 -10.00
C THR A 240 -20.91 -8.89 -11.50
N LYS A 241 -21.18 -7.64 -11.89
CA LYS A 241 -21.28 -7.24 -13.31
C LYS A 241 -19.98 -7.48 -14.06
N TRP A 242 -18.87 -7.18 -13.40
CA TRP A 242 -17.53 -7.21 -13.98
C TRP A 242 -16.71 -8.44 -13.60
N ASP A 243 -17.31 -9.39 -12.86
CA ASP A 243 -16.68 -10.63 -12.39
C ASP A 243 -15.38 -10.39 -11.62
N LEU A 244 -15.35 -9.36 -10.75
CA LEU A 244 -14.12 -8.90 -10.09
C LEU A 244 -13.74 -9.78 -8.90
N HIS A 245 -12.51 -10.27 -8.92
CA HIS A 245 -11.86 -11.13 -7.94
C HIS A 245 -10.39 -10.71 -7.76
N PRO A 246 -9.75 -11.01 -6.62
CA PRO A 246 -8.34 -10.67 -6.40
C PRO A 246 -7.35 -11.21 -7.44
N GLU A 247 -7.76 -12.19 -8.26
CA GLU A 247 -6.93 -12.78 -9.32
C GLU A 247 -7.17 -12.14 -10.71
N ASN A 248 -8.21 -11.32 -10.89
CA ASN A 248 -8.62 -10.78 -12.19
C ASN A 248 -9.03 -9.29 -12.16
N ASP A 249 -8.83 -8.59 -11.04
CA ASP A 249 -9.19 -7.19 -10.87
C ASP A 249 -8.14 -6.21 -11.44
N SER A 250 -7.06 -6.74 -12.04
CA SER A 250 -6.08 -5.98 -12.80
C SER A 250 -6.65 -5.47 -14.12
N CYS A 251 -6.26 -4.24 -14.50
CA CYS A 251 -6.63 -3.64 -15.77
C CYS A 251 -6.18 -4.47 -16.99
N GLU A 252 -5.15 -5.31 -16.85
CA GLU A 252 -4.63 -6.15 -17.93
C GLU A 252 -5.62 -7.21 -18.43
N TYR A 253 -6.64 -7.54 -17.64
CA TYR A 253 -7.68 -8.49 -18.03
C TYR A 253 -8.85 -7.85 -18.79
N PHE A 254 -8.86 -6.52 -18.91
CA PHE A 254 -9.93 -5.76 -19.52
C PHE A 254 -9.42 -4.96 -20.72
N THR A 255 -10.17 -4.99 -21.81
CA THR A 255 -9.91 -4.08 -22.94
C THR A 255 -10.05 -2.63 -22.48
N GLN A 256 -9.38 -1.69 -23.16
CA GLN A 256 -9.55 -0.25 -22.89
C GLN A 256 -11.02 0.22 -22.86
N GLU A 257 -11.89 -0.40 -23.67
CA GLU A 257 -13.32 -0.08 -23.63
C GLU A 257 -13.98 -0.51 -22.34
N GLN A 258 -13.72 -1.75 -21.93
CA GLN A 258 -14.24 -2.30 -20.69
C GLN A 258 -13.72 -1.49 -19.51
N GLN A 259 -12.44 -1.09 -19.51
CA GLN A 259 -11.88 -0.20 -18.49
C GLN A 259 -12.67 1.13 -18.41
N MET A 260 -12.92 1.79 -19.54
CA MET A 260 -13.74 3.01 -19.55
C MET A 260 -15.17 2.76 -19.01
N GLN A 261 -15.78 1.62 -19.33
CA GLN A 261 -17.11 1.28 -18.81
C GLN A 261 -17.07 0.94 -17.32
N ILE A 262 -16.05 0.23 -16.85
CA ILE A 262 -15.78 -0.09 -15.45
C ILE A 262 -15.66 1.20 -14.64
N ASP A 263 -14.86 2.16 -15.12
CA ASP A 263 -14.70 3.47 -14.45
C ASP A 263 -16.03 4.22 -14.32
N LEU A 264 -16.88 4.18 -15.36
CA LEU A 264 -18.20 4.79 -15.34
C LEU A 264 -19.19 4.07 -14.41
N ASP A 265 -19.07 2.76 -14.28
CA ASP A 265 -19.94 1.94 -13.44
C ASP A 265 -19.48 1.87 -11.99
N ASN A 266 -18.22 2.18 -11.70
CA ASN A 266 -17.62 2.05 -10.38
C ASN A 266 -18.32 2.99 -9.39
N PRO A 267 -19.10 2.45 -8.43
CA PRO A 267 -19.94 3.28 -7.57
C PRO A 267 -19.13 3.96 -6.45
N LEU A 268 -17.83 3.68 -6.33
CA LEU A 268 -16.89 4.32 -5.41
C LEU A 268 -16.00 5.35 -6.12
N CYS A 269 -16.14 5.51 -7.44
CA CYS A 269 -15.36 6.45 -8.23
C CYS A 269 -16.22 7.63 -8.69
N LEU A 270 -15.77 8.85 -8.40
CA LEU A 270 -16.31 10.06 -8.99
C LEU A 270 -15.22 11.12 -9.07
N ASP A 271 -14.85 11.51 -10.28
CA ASP A 271 -13.91 12.61 -10.48
C ASP A 271 -14.61 13.96 -10.33
N PHE A 272 -14.12 14.78 -9.41
CA PHE A 272 -14.63 16.12 -9.17
C PHE A 272 -13.51 17.09 -8.79
N ILE A 273 -13.75 18.38 -9.03
CA ILE A 273 -12.89 19.48 -8.63
C ILE A 273 -13.62 20.27 -7.55
N PRO A 274 -13.20 20.19 -6.27
CA PRO A 274 -13.72 21.08 -5.26
C PRO A 274 -13.07 22.46 -5.40
N ARG A 275 -13.89 23.50 -5.21
CA ARG A 275 -13.46 24.91 -5.11
C ARG A 275 -14.03 25.48 -3.83
N LEU A 276 -13.20 26.19 -3.07
CA LEU A 276 -13.68 26.91 -1.89
C LEU A 276 -13.78 28.40 -2.17
N GLU A 277 -14.74 29.05 -1.54
CA GLU A 277 -14.75 30.50 -1.41
C GLU A 277 -14.66 30.85 0.07
N LEU A 278 -13.56 31.49 0.44
CA LEU A 278 -13.27 31.93 1.81
C LEU A 278 -13.39 33.44 1.90
N ASN A 279 -14.34 33.93 2.68
CA ASN A 279 -14.61 35.37 2.86
C ASN A 279 -14.72 36.12 1.52
N GLY A 280 -15.37 35.52 0.51
CA GLY A 280 -15.53 36.08 -0.84
C GLY A 280 -14.32 35.95 -1.75
N LYS A 281 -13.29 35.17 -1.38
CA LYS A 281 -12.12 34.87 -2.21
C LYS A 281 -12.07 33.40 -2.58
N THR A 282 -11.99 33.12 -3.87
CA THR A 282 -11.82 31.76 -4.39
C THR A 282 -10.46 31.17 -4.00
N MET A 283 -10.47 29.92 -3.57
CA MET A 283 -9.32 29.07 -3.31
C MET A 283 -9.43 27.83 -4.18
N LEU A 284 -8.38 27.54 -4.93
CA LEU A 284 -8.29 26.35 -5.78
C LEU A 284 -7.59 25.23 -5.02
N THR A 285 -7.97 24.00 -5.34
CA THR A 285 -7.29 22.80 -4.85
C THR A 285 -5.88 22.77 -5.41
N SER A 286 -4.88 22.54 -4.55
CA SER A 286 -3.47 22.36 -4.96
C SER A 286 -3.13 20.88 -5.18
N HIS A 287 -3.54 20.04 -4.25
CA HIS A 287 -3.28 18.61 -4.23
C HIS A 287 -4.31 17.91 -3.35
N GLY A 288 -4.39 16.60 -3.46
CA GLY A 288 -5.23 15.77 -2.62
C GLY A 288 -4.80 14.32 -2.62
N CYS A 289 -5.41 13.54 -1.74
CA CYS A 289 -5.28 12.10 -1.69
C CYS A 289 -6.61 11.47 -1.29
N SER A 290 -6.76 10.18 -1.56
CA SER A 290 -7.98 9.46 -1.23
C SER A 290 -7.67 8.10 -0.62
N VAL A 291 -8.55 7.69 0.28
CA VAL A 291 -8.67 6.31 0.75
C VAL A 291 -10.09 5.82 0.48
N VAL A 292 -10.23 4.51 0.29
CA VAL A 292 -11.51 3.88 -0.02
C VAL A 292 -11.75 2.77 0.99
N PHE A 293 -12.93 2.78 1.61
CA PHE A 293 -13.44 1.67 2.39
C PHE A 293 -14.48 0.92 1.56
N ASN A 294 -14.28 -0.38 1.39
CA ASN A 294 -15.21 -1.25 0.67
C ASN A 294 -15.66 -2.40 1.59
N PRO A 295 -16.92 -2.43 2.06
CA PRO A 295 -17.42 -3.46 2.97
C PRO A 295 -17.54 -4.86 2.33
N CYS A 296 -17.34 -4.97 1.01
CA CYS A 296 -17.41 -6.25 0.29
C CYS A 296 -16.03 -6.93 0.14
N LEU A 297 -14.94 -6.26 0.53
CA LEU A 297 -13.58 -6.82 0.45
C LEU A 297 -13.18 -7.50 1.78
N PRO A 298 -12.28 -8.49 1.74
CA PRO A 298 -11.72 -9.09 2.95
C PRO A 298 -10.79 -8.10 3.68
N ASP A 299 -10.58 -8.33 4.98
CA ASP A 299 -9.60 -7.58 5.77
C ASP A 299 -8.17 -7.80 5.25
N GLY A 300 -7.32 -6.78 5.35
CA GLY A 300 -5.91 -6.79 4.95
C GLY A 300 -5.60 -6.19 3.58
N VAL A 301 -6.54 -5.44 2.97
CA VAL A 301 -6.32 -4.76 1.68
C VAL A 301 -5.54 -3.45 1.89
N ILE A 302 -4.74 -3.06 0.89
CA ILE A 302 -3.95 -1.83 0.90
C ILE A 302 -4.86 -0.62 1.22
N ASN A 303 -4.42 0.24 2.15
CA ASN A 303 -5.11 1.44 2.64
C ASN A 303 -6.40 1.23 3.46
N GLU A 304 -6.73 -0.03 3.79
CA GLU A 304 -7.94 -0.33 4.55
C GLU A 304 -7.86 0.19 6.00
N ALA A 305 -6.69 0.12 6.63
CA ALA A 305 -6.49 0.61 7.98
C ALA A 305 -6.76 2.13 8.06
N GLU A 306 -6.19 2.90 7.15
CA GLU A 306 -6.36 4.35 7.06
C GLU A 306 -7.81 4.74 6.79
N ALA A 307 -8.50 3.99 5.91
CA ALA A 307 -9.91 4.19 5.67
C ALA A 307 -10.73 3.90 6.93
N LYS A 308 -10.49 2.77 7.62
CA LYS A 308 -11.14 2.42 8.90
C LYS A 308 -10.91 3.48 9.98
N TRP A 309 -9.69 4.02 10.11
CA TRP A 309 -9.39 5.10 11.04
C TRP A 309 -10.16 6.39 10.70
N ALA A 310 -10.29 6.72 9.41
CA ALA A 310 -11.10 7.84 8.98
C ALA A 310 -12.59 7.64 9.31
N LEU A 311 -13.11 6.42 9.12
CA LEU A 311 -14.48 6.07 9.47
C LEU A 311 -14.70 6.20 10.99
N GLU A 312 -13.78 5.70 11.81
CA GLU A 312 -13.84 5.79 13.27
C GLU A 312 -13.80 7.25 13.75
N HIS A 313 -12.86 8.06 13.25
CA HIS A 313 -12.73 9.47 13.63
C HIS A 313 -13.95 10.31 13.23
N TYR A 314 -14.57 10.00 12.09
CA TYR A 314 -15.72 10.74 11.57
C TYR A 314 -17.09 10.14 11.92
N ASP A 315 -17.14 9.03 12.65
CA ASP A 315 -18.37 8.31 13.00
C ASP A 315 -19.19 7.92 11.75
N LEU A 316 -18.50 7.38 10.74
CA LEU A 316 -19.11 6.94 9.48
C LEU A 316 -19.52 5.46 9.57
N ASP A 317 -20.70 5.16 9.05
CA ASP A 317 -21.30 3.82 9.12
C ASP A 317 -20.55 2.81 8.22
N THR A 318 -20.01 1.76 8.85
CA THR A 318 -19.24 0.69 8.20
C THR A 318 -20.10 -0.25 7.37
N SER A 319 -21.43 -0.15 7.39
CA SER A 319 -22.30 -0.91 6.48
C SER A 319 -22.34 -0.33 5.06
N TYR A 320 -21.68 0.80 4.83
CA TYR A 320 -21.56 1.46 3.52
C TYR A 320 -20.12 1.43 3.03
N GLY A 321 -19.95 1.49 1.71
CA GLY A 321 -18.67 1.88 1.13
C GLY A 321 -18.48 3.39 1.19
N TRP A 322 -17.23 3.80 1.32
CA TRP A 322 -16.85 5.20 1.41
C TRP A 322 -15.65 5.49 0.55
N MET A 323 -15.75 6.50 -0.32
CA MET A 323 -14.58 7.18 -0.87
C MET A 323 -14.33 8.43 -0.03
N ILE A 324 -13.14 8.54 0.56
CA ILE A 324 -12.75 9.66 1.40
C ILE A 324 -11.63 10.41 0.69
N PHE A 325 -11.96 11.57 0.14
CA PHE A 325 -11.01 12.45 -0.53
C PHE A 325 -10.61 13.59 0.39
N ARG A 326 -9.31 13.78 0.58
CA ARG A 326 -8.71 14.91 1.29
C ARG A 326 -8.16 15.88 0.27
N ALA A 327 -8.70 17.10 0.24
CA ALA A 327 -8.26 18.16 -0.65
C ALA A 327 -7.60 19.30 0.12
N THR A 328 -6.54 19.85 -0.45
CA THR A 328 -5.76 20.93 0.15
C THR A 328 -5.90 22.23 -0.64
N PHE A 329 -6.07 23.35 0.07
CA PHE A 329 -6.33 24.67 -0.47
C PHE A 329 -5.34 25.69 0.13
N PRO A 330 -4.32 26.15 -0.59
CA PRO A 330 -3.32 27.09 -0.07
C PRO A 330 -3.94 28.44 0.28
N TRP A 331 -3.41 29.09 1.32
CA TRP A 331 -3.80 30.47 1.64
C TRP A 331 -3.45 31.40 0.47
N THR A 332 -4.40 32.25 0.06
CA THR A 332 -4.13 33.29 -0.93
C THR A 332 -3.31 34.45 -0.37
N SER A 333 -3.21 34.55 0.96
CA SER A 333 -2.44 35.56 1.68
C SER A 333 -1.29 34.96 2.47
N LYS A 334 -0.22 35.75 2.66
CA LYS A 334 0.93 35.37 3.51
C LYS A 334 0.59 35.14 4.98
N ARG A 335 -0.56 35.64 5.45
CA ARG A 335 -1.07 35.42 6.80
C ARG A 335 -2.28 34.52 6.75
N ARG A 336 -2.43 33.67 7.77
CA ARG A 336 -3.63 32.85 8.01
C ARG A 336 -4.84 33.78 8.20
N PRO A 337 -5.87 33.70 7.34
CA PRO A 337 -7.08 34.49 7.50
C PRO A 337 -7.97 33.91 8.61
N GLU A 338 -8.74 34.79 9.26
CA GLU A 338 -9.87 34.38 10.09
C GLU A 338 -11.00 33.88 9.18
N ILE A 339 -11.62 32.76 9.52
CA ILE A 339 -12.68 32.14 8.72
C ILE A 339 -14.03 32.69 9.20
N LYS A 340 -14.64 33.60 8.41
CA LYS A 340 -15.93 34.23 8.74
C LYS A 340 -17.08 33.67 7.91
N ALA A 341 -16.79 33.35 6.66
CA ALA A 341 -17.71 32.70 5.74
C ALA A 341 -16.91 31.73 4.88
N LEU A 342 -17.45 30.52 4.71
CA LEU A 342 -16.84 29.49 3.88
C LEU A 342 -17.93 28.83 3.05
N SER A 343 -17.75 28.76 1.73
CA SER A 343 -18.62 27.99 0.84
C SER A 343 -17.80 27.06 -0.04
N LEU A 344 -18.46 26.00 -0.50
CA LEU A 344 -17.93 24.99 -1.38
C LEU A 344 -18.71 25.02 -2.69
N THR A 345 -17.98 24.89 -3.80
CA THR A 345 -18.53 24.51 -5.10
C THR A 345 -17.89 23.20 -5.54
N MET A 346 -18.72 22.24 -5.94
CA MET A 346 -18.30 20.97 -6.53
C MET A 346 -18.66 20.97 -8.01
N GLU A 347 -17.67 20.63 -8.84
CA GLU A 347 -17.84 20.44 -10.28
C GLU A 347 -17.34 19.04 -10.65
N GLN A 348 -18.17 18.27 -11.37
CA GLN A 348 -17.76 16.96 -11.87
C GLN A 348 -16.81 17.13 -13.04
N GLN A 349 -15.70 16.40 -13.06
CA GLN A 349 -14.85 16.33 -14.24
C GLN A 349 -15.56 15.56 -15.35
N SER A 350 -15.20 15.84 -16.60
CA SER A 350 -15.72 15.06 -17.72
C SER A 350 -15.18 13.64 -17.66
N CYS A 351 -16.06 12.65 -17.73
CA CYS A 351 -15.66 11.25 -17.86
C CYS A 351 -15.61 10.82 -19.33
N ARG A 352 -14.75 9.83 -19.63
CA ARG A 352 -14.64 9.24 -20.96
C ARG A 352 -15.77 8.22 -21.14
N VAL A 353 -16.60 8.42 -22.16
CA VAL A 353 -17.70 7.52 -22.51
C VAL A 353 -17.41 6.87 -23.86
N PRO A 354 -17.33 5.53 -23.94
CA PRO A 354 -17.12 4.84 -25.20
C PRO A 354 -18.32 5.02 -26.12
N GLY A 355 -18.04 5.32 -27.38
CA GLY A 355 -18.99 5.56 -28.45
C GLY A 355 -18.95 4.49 -29.53
N PRO A 356 -19.62 4.72 -30.67
CA PRO A 356 -19.70 3.72 -31.72
C PRO A 356 -18.36 3.51 -32.44
N HIS A 357 -18.22 2.30 -32.98
CA HIS A 357 -17.04 1.89 -33.75
C HIS A 357 -17.24 2.14 -35.23
N PHE A 358 -16.13 2.36 -35.95
CA PHE A 358 -16.12 2.45 -37.40
C PHE A 358 -14.81 1.97 -37.98
N LYS A 359 -14.83 1.65 -39.27
CA LYS A 359 -13.63 1.35 -40.07
C LYS A 359 -13.56 2.36 -41.21
N ALA A 360 -12.35 2.79 -41.51
CA ALA A 360 -12.06 3.66 -42.64
C ALA A 360 -11.17 2.89 -43.61
N HIS A 361 -11.55 2.86 -44.89
CA HIS A 361 -10.86 2.15 -45.96
C HIS A 361 -10.07 3.11 -46.84
N ALA A 362 -10.61 4.31 -47.09
CA ALA A 362 -10.01 5.28 -47.98
C ALA A 362 -10.38 6.73 -47.62
N PRO A 363 -9.56 7.71 -48.06
CA PRO A 363 -9.96 9.10 -48.11
C PRO A 363 -11.34 9.30 -48.75
N GLY A 364 -12.19 10.10 -48.11
CA GLY A 364 -13.57 10.37 -48.49
C GLY A 364 -14.61 9.49 -47.81
N ASP A 365 -14.20 8.44 -47.10
CA ASP A 365 -15.12 7.66 -46.26
C ASP A 365 -15.75 8.55 -45.19
N SER A 366 -17.03 8.30 -44.89
CA SER A 366 -17.76 9.08 -43.91
C SER A 366 -18.51 8.21 -42.92
N PHE A 367 -18.54 8.67 -41.67
CA PHE A 367 -19.18 7.98 -40.57
C PHE A 367 -20.05 8.94 -39.76
N SER A 368 -21.31 8.59 -39.56
CA SER A 368 -22.26 9.41 -38.79
C SER A 368 -22.51 8.81 -37.42
N PHE A 369 -22.47 9.64 -36.38
CA PHE A 369 -22.77 9.24 -35.00
C PHE A 369 -23.58 10.32 -34.26
N LEU A 370 -24.18 9.93 -33.13
CA LEU A 370 -24.94 10.81 -32.26
C LEU A 370 -24.21 11.01 -30.95
N HIS A 371 -24.16 12.24 -30.46
CA HIS A 371 -23.69 12.51 -29.10
C HIS A 371 -24.68 11.92 -28.09
N PRO A 372 -24.24 11.08 -27.13
CA PRO A 372 -25.14 10.30 -26.27
C PRO A 372 -26.01 11.16 -25.33
N VAL A 373 -25.52 12.33 -24.90
CA VAL A 373 -26.30 13.27 -24.05
C VAL A 373 -27.11 14.28 -24.87
N SER A 374 -26.47 15.06 -25.75
CA SER A 374 -27.15 16.14 -26.49
C SER A 374 -27.98 15.67 -27.69
N GLY A 375 -27.80 14.43 -28.17
CA GLY A 375 -28.45 13.91 -29.38
C GLY A 375 -27.98 14.59 -30.67
N LYS A 376 -26.97 15.46 -30.62
CA LYS A 376 -26.43 16.16 -31.79
C LYS A 376 -25.77 15.16 -32.73
N LYS A 377 -26.12 15.22 -34.02
CA LYS A 377 -25.53 14.38 -35.07
C LYS A 377 -24.21 14.98 -35.55
N TYR A 378 -23.18 14.15 -35.58
CA TYR A 378 -21.87 14.45 -36.16
C TYR A 378 -21.61 13.54 -37.35
N THR A 379 -20.93 14.08 -38.36
CA THR A 379 -20.42 13.35 -39.51
C THR A 379 -18.92 13.54 -39.57
N LEU A 380 -18.20 12.44 -39.36
CA LEU A 380 -16.77 12.35 -39.62
C LEU A 380 -16.55 12.09 -41.11
N THR A 381 -15.61 12.81 -41.72
CA THR A 381 -15.14 12.54 -43.08
C THR A 381 -13.63 12.36 -43.06
N VAL A 382 -13.17 11.21 -43.54
CA VAL A 382 -11.74 10.87 -43.64
C VAL A 382 -11.12 11.69 -44.76
N GLN A 383 -10.01 12.36 -44.47
CA GLN A 383 -9.29 13.19 -45.43
C GLN A 383 -8.04 12.47 -45.94
N GLU A 384 -7.26 11.85 -45.05
CA GLU A 384 -6.08 11.05 -45.38
C GLU A 384 -6.01 9.83 -44.45
N LEU A 385 -5.48 8.72 -44.96
CA LEU A 385 -5.29 7.49 -44.21
C LEU A 385 -4.01 6.80 -44.71
N GLU A 386 -2.99 6.72 -43.87
CA GLU A 386 -1.65 6.27 -44.26
C GLU A 386 -0.99 5.40 -43.20
N GLN A 387 -0.34 4.31 -43.62
CA GLN A 387 0.56 3.55 -42.75
C GLN A 387 1.92 4.25 -42.65
N GLN A 388 2.40 4.43 -41.43
CA GLN A 388 3.65 5.11 -41.11
C GLN A 388 4.51 4.27 -40.17
N THR A 389 5.80 4.60 -40.13
CA THR A 389 6.78 3.93 -39.26
C THR A 389 7.61 4.98 -38.54
N ILE A 390 7.74 4.84 -37.21
CA ILE A 390 8.60 5.71 -36.40
C ILE A 390 10.06 5.36 -36.68
N SER A 391 10.90 6.38 -36.90
CA SER A 391 12.33 6.14 -37.07
C SER A 391 12.99 5.70 -35.75
N GLU A 392 13.69 4.56 -35.77
CA GLU A 392 14.35 3.95 -34.59
C GLU A 392 15.34 4.87 -33.86
N LYS A 393 15.85 5.92 -34.54
CA LYS A 393 16.81 6.89 -33.98
C LYS A 393 16.28 7.77 -32.85
N ARG A 394 15.04 7.57 -32.37
CA ARG A 394 14.39 8.39 -31.33
C ARG A 394 14.32 7.74 -29.94
N TYR A 395 14.73 6.48 -29.78
CA TYR A 395 14.66 5.80 -28.48
C TYR A 395 16.03 5.83 -27.77
N GLY A 396 16.07 6.38 -26.56
CA GLY A 396 17.31 6.62 -25.80
C GLY A 396 17.86 5.41 -25.03
N SER A 397 17.42 4.18 -25.32
CA SER A 397 17.83 2.98 -24.57
C SER A 397 17.88 1.73 -25.46
N ASP A 398 19.05 1.09 -25.52
CA ASP A 398 19.29 -0.19 -26.23
C ASP A 398 18.72 -1.42 -25.50
N ARG A 399 17.99 -1.22 -24.39
CA ARG A 399 17.47 -2.31 -23.54
C ARG A 399 16.18 -2.93 -24.07
N TRP A 400 15.44 -2.18 -24.86
CA TRP A 400 14.07 -2.52 -25.27
C TRP A 400 13.91 -2.43 -26.77
N PHE A 401 13.19 -3.39 -27.33
CA PHE A 401 12.73 -3.42 -28.71
C PHE A 401 11.29 -2.92 -28.75
N TYR A 402 11.06 -1.77 -29.39
CA TYR A 402 9.76 -1.09 -29.40
C TYR A 402 9.01 -1.34 -30.72
N PRO A 403 7.68 -1.46 -30.69
CA PRO A 403 6.88 -1.42 -31.91
C PRO A 403 6.97 -0.04 -32.58
N THR A 404 6.95 -0.01 -33.91
CA THR A 404 7.19 1.23 -34.67
C THR A 404 6.16 1.51 -35.76
N HIS A 405 5.33 0.54 -36.12
CA HIS A 405 4.34 0.66 -37.19
C HIS A 405 3.00 1.14 -36.63
N PHE A 406 2.37 2.11 -37.31
CA PHE A 406 1.04 2.60 -36.97
C PHE A 406 0.34 3.17 -38.21
N THR A 407 -0.97 3.38 -38.13
CA THR A 407 -1.76 4.05 -39.17
C THR A 407 -2.17 5.42 -38.68
N ALA A 408 -1.88 6.47 -39.47
CA ALA A 408 -2.32 7.82 -39.21
C ALA A 408 -3.57 8.12 -40.06
N MET A 409 -4.58 8.74 -39.45
CA MET A 409 -5.77 9.22 -40.11
C MET A 409 -5.95 10.71 -39.85
N SER A 410 -6.15 11.50 -40.91
CA SER A 410 -6.65 12.86 -40.82
C SER A 410 -8.12 12.92 -41.19
N TYR A 411 -8.91 13.74 -40.49
CA TYR A 411 -10.36 13.77 -40.65
C TYR A 411 -10.96 15.15 -40.33
N THR A 412 -12.15 15.41 -40.85
CA THR A 412 -12.98 16.56 -40.47
C THR A 412 -14.25 16.08 -39.75
N LEU A 413 -14.77 16.91 -38.84
CA LEU A 413 -16.03 16.68 -38.12
C LEU A 413 -17.02 17.79 -38.43
N SER A 414 -18.22 17.42 -38.89
CA SER A 414 -19.29 18.37 -39.20
C SER A 414 -20.59 18.01 -38.47
N PRO A 415 -21.20 18.92 -37.70
CA PRO A 415 -20.67 20.24 -37.34
C PRO A 415 -19.44 20.13 -36.43
N GLU A 416 -18.69 21.23 -36.27
CA GLU A 416 -17.58 21.27 -35.31
C GLU A 416 -18.11 20.94 -33.90
N PRO A 417 -17.42 20.06 -33.14
CA PRO A 417 -17.88 19.67 -31.82
C PRO A 417 -17.66 20.79 -30.79
N ASP A 418 -18.68 21.04 -29.96
CA ASP A 418 -18.63 22.00 -28.85
C ASP A 418 -18.03 21.37 -27.57
N SER A 419 -17.86 20.04 -27.58
CA SER A 419 -17.38 19.19 -26.49
C SER A 419 -16.20 18.34 -26.99
N ASP A 420 -15.30 17.92 -26.11
CA ASP A 420 -14.15 17.10 -26.51
C ASP A 420 -14.59 15.70 -26.97
N VAL A 421 -14.71 15.53 -28.29
CA VAL A 421 -14.85 14.24 -28.97
C VAL A 421 -13.47 13.81 -29.45
N THR A 422 -13.04 12.64 -29.03
CA THR A 422 -11.76 12.05 -29.45
C THR A 422 -11.98 10.73 -30.18
N ILE A 423 -10.96 10.27 -30.90
CA ILE A 423 -10.96 8.99 -31.60
C ILE A 423 -9.79 8.19 -31.05
N CYS A 424 -10.02 6.90 -30.83
CA CYS A 424 -9.00 5.96 -30.37
C CYS A 424 -9.04 4.71 -31.24
N ASP A 425 -7.91 4.03 -31.35
CA ASP A 425 -7.88 2.66 -31.85
C ASP A 425 -8.61 1.73 -30.85
N CYS A 426 -9.28 0.70 -31.36
CA CYS A 426 -9.84 -0.37 -30.54
C CYS A 426 -8.77 -1.38 -30.09
N ALA A 427 -7.65 -1.48 -30.78
CA ALA A 427 -6.53 -2.36 -30.43
C ALA A 427 -5.58 -1.73 -29.39
N GLU A 428 -5.00 -2.55 -28.52
CA GLU A 428 -4.08 -2.08 -27.46
C GLU A 428 -2.66 -1.79 -27.96
N GLY A 429 -2.28 -2.35 -29.12
CA GLY A 429 -0.91 -2.32 -29.62
C GLY A 429 -0.02 -3.39 -28.98
N ASP A 430 1.17 -3.55 -29.55
CA ASP A 430 2.15 -4.50 -29.04
C ASP A 430 2.93 -3.89 -27.84
N LYS A 431 3.21 -4.70 -26.82
CA LYS A 431 4.05 -4.27 -25.70
C LYS A 431 5.54 -4.34 -26.09
N PRO A 432 6.39 -3.36 -25.70
CA PRO A 432 7.83 -3.42 -25.94
C PRO A 432 8.46 -4.70 -25.37
N LEU A 433 9.41 -5.29 -26.10
CA LEU A 433 10.09 -6.53 -25.71
C LEU A 433 11.47 -6.21 -25.12
N GLU A 434 11.81 -6.80 -23.99
CA GLU A 434 13.15 -6.64 -23.40
C GLU A 434 14.18 -7.48 -24.18
N ILE A 435 15.28 -6.86 -24.63
CA ILE A 435 16.30 -7.50 -25.48
C ILE A 435 17.20 -8.45 -24.67
N ALA A 436 17.36 -8.21 -23.36
CA ALA A 436 18.09 -9.09 -22.45
C ALA A 436 17.43 -9.10 -21.05
N PRO A 437 16.88 -10.23 -20.58
CA PRO A 437 16.32 -10.30 -19.23
C PRO A 437 17.44 -10.16 -18.19
N CYS A 438 17.19 -9.39 -17.14
CA CYS A 438 18.07 -9.35 -15.99
C CYS A 438 18.18 -10.76 -15.40
N SER A 439 19.39 -11.33 -15.35
CA SER A 439 19.65 -12.68 -14.81
C SER A 439 19.64 -12.71 -13.27
N ASP A 440 18.88 -11.84 -12.63
CA ASP A 440 18.83 -11.76 -11.18
C ASP A 440 17.57 -12.49 -10.69
N ARG A 441 17.76 -13.73 -10.22
CA ARG A 441 16.69 -14.57 -9.63
C ARG A 441 16.12 -14.00 -8.32
N TYR A 442 16.63 -12.85 -7.88
CA TYR A 442 16.21 -12.12 -6.68
C TYR A 442 15.65 -10.73 -7.00
N ALA A 443 15.47 -10.38 -8.28
CA ALA A 443 14.75 -9.16 -8.61
C ALA A 443 13.31 -9.28 -8.07
N PRO A 444 12.83 -8.34 -7.23
CA PRO A 444 11.45 -8.38 -6.77
C PRO A 444 10.54 -8.32 -7.99
N GLU A 445 9.77 -9.37 -8.21
CA GLU A 445 8.59 -9.29 -9.06
C GLU A 445 7.69 -8.25 -8.42
N ALA A 446 7.53 -7.11 -9.07
CA ALA A 446 6.47 -6.18 -8.74
C ALA A 446 5.16 -6.94 -8.94
N ARG A 447 4.60 -7.48 -7.85
CA ARG A 447 3.18 -7.81 -7.81
C ARG A 447 2.47 -6.48 -7.93
N ASN A 448 2.19 -6.09 -9.18
CA ASN A 448 1.27 -5.01 -9.46
C ASN A 448 -0.05 -5.36 -8.75
N ASP A 449 -0.39 -4.48 -7.82
CA ASP A 449 -1.75 -4.04 -7.55
C ASP A 449 -2.75 -5.11 -7.13
N ILE A 450 -2.76 -5.43 -5.83
CA ILE A 450 -4.04 -5.61 -5.12
C ILE A 450 -4.57 -4.20 -4.82
N ALA A 451 -4.91 -3.49 -5.88
CA ALA A 451 -5.74 -2.29 -5.80
C ALA A 451 -6.99 -2.65 -6.58
N CYS A 452 -8.04 -3.11 -5.89
CA CYS A 452 -9.36 -3.29 -6.48
C CYS A 452 -9.79 -1.96 -7.10
N ILE A 453 -9.47 -1.75 -8.39
CA ILE A 453 -9.76 -0.58 -9.23
C ILE A 453 -9.88 0.70 -8.38
N GLY A 454 -8.78 0.98 -7.69
CA GLY A 454 -8.68 2.00 -6.65
C GLY A 454 -7.80 3.14 -7.11
N ILE A 455 -8.42 4.16 -7.72
CA ILE A 455 -7.97 5.55 -7.82
C ILE A 455 -6.48 5.72 -8.14
N ILE A 456 -6.12 5.58 -9.40
CA ILE A 456 -5.29 6.58 -10.06
C ILE A 456 -6.03 6.96 -11.34
N GLY A 457 -6.61 8.16 -11.35
CA GLY A 457 -6.93 8.88 -12.57
C GLY A 457 -5.63 9.13 -13.33
N GLY A 458 -5.12 8.09 -13.98
CA GLY A 458 -4.08 8.16 -14.98
C GLY A 458 -4.74 8.71 -16.23
N ALA A 459 -4.82 10.02 -16.31
CA ALA A 459 -5.17 10.71 -17.55
C ALA A 459 -4.02 10.57 -18.55
N ASP A 460 -3.69 9.34 -18.96
CA ASP A 460 -3.09 9.11 -20.28
C ASP A 460 -4.23 9.24 -21.30
N GLY A 461 -4.65 10.49 -21.46
CA GLY A 461 -5.58 10.89 -22.49
C GLY A 461 -4.87 10.86 -23.85
N PRO A 462 -5.50 10.33 -24.91
CA PRO A 462 -4.94 10.43 -26.25
C PRO A 462 -4.77 11.90 -26.64
N ILE A 463 -3.58 12.27 -27.11
CA ILE A 463 -3.30 13.61 -27.66
C ILE A 463 -3.92 13.68 -29.06
N ALA A 464 -5.07 14.35 -29.19
CA ALA A 464 -5.52 14.83 -30.49
C ALA A 464 -4.60 15.97 -30.93
N ILE A 465 -3.76 15.75 -31.94
CA ILE A 465 -2.91 16.81 -32.51
C ILE A 465 -3.78 17.62 -33.47
N VAL A 466 -4.13 18.83 -33.07
CA VAL A 466 -4.76 19.81 -33.96
C VAL A 466 -3.68 20.44 -34.83
N CYS A 467 -3.67 20.11 -36.12
CA CYS A 467 -2.78 20.71 -37.09
C CYS A 467 -3.44 21.89 -37.83
N GLY A 468 -3.04 23.12 -37.51
CA GLY A 468 -3.08 24.25 -38.45
C GLY A 468 -4.23 25.27 -38.33
N ASP A 469 -3.86 26.52 -38.61
CA ASP A 469 -4.66 27.76 -38.54
C ASP A 469 -5.41 28.08 -39.85
N SER A 470 -6.58 28.72 -39.70
CA SER A 470 -7.37 29.48 -40.71
C SER A 470 -8.32 28.75 -41.70
N SER A 471 -9.62 28.86 -41.38
CA SER A 471 -10.81 28.93 -42.26
C SER A 471 -10.99 27.95 -43.43
N LYS A 472 -11.44 26.73 -43.11
CA LYS A 472 -12.50 25.90 -43.76
C LYS A 472 -12.35 24.49 -43.18
N GLU A 473 -13.25 24.11 -42.26
CA GLU A 473 -13.26 22.84 -41.52
C GLU A 473 -11.95 22.51 -40.79
N LYS A 474 -12.00 22.39 -39.46
CA LYS A 474 -10.81 22.11 -38.66
C LYS A 474 -10.35 20.68 -38.99
N LEU A 475 -9.11 20.54 -39.46
CA LEU A 475 -8.50 19.25 -39.74
C LEU A 475 -7.97 18.66 -38.43
N HIS A 476 -8.42 17.44 -38.13
CA HIS A 476 -8.01 16.67 -36.95
C HIS A 476 -7.17 15.48 -37.39
N ALA A 477 -6.32 14.96 -36.49
CA ALA A 477 -5.49 13.79 -36.74
C ALA A 477 -5.55 12.80 -35.57
N VAL A 478 -5.46 11.50 -35.87
CA VAL A 478 -5.37 10.40 -34.91
C VAL A 478 -4.42 9.34 -35.44
N CYS A 479 -3.70 8.67 -34.53
CA CYS A 479 -2.82 7.55 -34.83
C CYS A 479 -3.38 6.28 -34.18
N SER A 480 -3.20 5.14 -34.86
CA SER A 480 -3.49 3.82 -34.32
C SER A 480 -2.50 3.46 -33.22
N SER A 481 -2.77 2.39 -32.50
CA SER A 481 -1.78 1.79 -31.61
C SER A 481 -0.56 1.29 -32.39
N LEU A 482 0.58 1.14 -31.70
CA LEU A 482 1.85 0.74 -32.30
C LEU A 482 1.96 -0.78 -32.40
N HIS A 483 2.50 -1.27 -33.51
CA HIS A 483 2.76 -2.69 -33.76
C HIS A 483 4.19 -2.95 -34.25
N PHE A 484 4.69 -4.17 -34.02
CA PHE A 484 6.00 -4.62 -34.51
C PHE A 484 6.01 -4.82 -36.02
N GLU A 485 4.86 -5.21 -36.58
CA GLU A 485 4.65 -5.36 -38.02
C GLU A 485 3.49 -4.46 -38.46
N PRO A 486 3.45 -4.01 -39.73
CA PRO A 486 2.28 -3.30 -40.26
C PRO A 486 1.00 -4.12 -40.08
N VAL A 487 -0.06 -3.49 -39.57
CA VAL A 487 -1.36 -4.15 -39.40
C VAL A 487 -1.97 -4.45 -40.78
N GLU A 488 -2.38 -5.71 -40.99
CA GLU A 488 -3.08 -6.13 -42.19
C GLU A 488 -4.59 -5.82 -42.08
N GLY A 489 -5.12 -5.05 -43.04
CA GLY A 489 -6.54 -4.68 -43.09
C GLY A 489 -6.85 -3.32 -42.45
N ASP A 490 -8.14 -3.02 -42.31
CA ASP A 490 -8.60 -1.73 -41.80
C ASP A 490 -8.59 -1.68 -40.27
N ILE A 491 -8.08 -0.58 -39.73
CA ILE A 491 -8.11 -0.29 -38.30
C ILE A 491 -9.56 -0.04 -37.86
N GLU A 492 -9.93 -0.64 -36.73
CA GLU A 492 -11.20 -0.37 -36.07
C GLU A 492 -11.02 0.78 -35.08
N TRP A 493 -11.71 1.88 -35.34
CA TRP A 493 -11.66 3.10 -34.53
C TRP A 493 -12.90 3.21 -33.67
N ARG A 494 -12.75 3.79 -32.48
CA ARG A 494 -13.83 4.11 -31.55
C ARG A 494 -13.90 5.61 -31.30
N ILE A 495 -15.11 6.15 -31.36
CA ILE A 495 -15.40 7.50 -30.87
C ILE A 495 -15.42 7.48 -29.35
N VAL A 496 -14.77 8.45 -28.70
CA VAL A 496 -14.82 8.63 -27.24
C VAL A 496 -15.34 10.03 -26.94
N PHE A 497 -16.33 10.11 -26.07
CA PHE A 497 -16.94 11.37 -25.64
C PHE A 497 -16.44 11.76 -24.26
N ASN A 498 -16.05 13.01 -24.06
CA ASN A 498 -15.82 13.56 -22.72
C ASN A 498 -17.08 14.26 -22.23
N ILE A 499 -17.75 13.68 -21.23
CA ILE A 499 -19.09 14.08 -20.83
C ILE A 499 -19.11 14.53 -19.37
N LYS A 500 -19.70 15.69 -19.11
CA LYS A 500 -20.12 16.10 -17.76
C LYS A 500 -21.56 15.67 -17.54
N SER A 501 -21.80 14.82 -16.54
CA SER A 501 -23.13 14.24 -16.30
C SER A 501 -23.94 14.98 -15.22
N SER A 502 -23.28 15.78 -14.39
CA SER A 502 -23.93 16.53 -13.29
C SER A 502 -23.66 18.03 -13.39
N ASN A 503 -24.65 18.82 -12.99
CA ASN A 503 -24.48 20.26 -12.83
C ASN A 503 -23.60 20.57 -11.61
N GLU A 504 -22.96 21.74 -11.63
CA GLU A 504 -22.27 22.26 -10.45
C GLU A 504 -23.21 22.40 -9.26
N MET A 505 -22.66 22.18 -8.07
CA MET A 505 -23.37 22.39 -6.81
C MET A 505 -22.60 23.36 -5.93
N SER A 506 -23.30 24.28 -5.26
CA SER A 506 -22.72 25.16 -4.26
C SER A 506 -23.46 25.08 -2.92
N LEU A 507 -22.70 25.12 -1.81
CA LEU A 507 -23.23 25.05 -0.45
C LEU A 507 -22.42 25.95 0.50
N GLY A 508 -23.10 26.63 1.43
CA GLY A 508 -22.47 27.33 2.55
C GLY A 508 -22.07 26.37 3.67
N LEU A 509 -20.81 26.41 4.08
CA LEU A 509 -20.23 25.58 5.13
C LEU A 509 -20.21 26.30 6.50
N ILE A 510 -19.83 27.59 6.52
CA ILE A 510 -19.76 28.48 7.70
C ILE A 510 -20.47 29.78 7.40
#